data_AF-A0A8T6XPW4-F1
#
_entry.id   AF-A0A8T6XPW4-F1
#
_cell.length_a   1.000
_cell.length_b   1.000
_cell.length_c   1.000
_cell.angle_alpha   90.00
_cell.angle_beta   90.00
_cell.angle_gamma   90.00
#
_symmetry.space_group_name_H-M   'P 1'
#
loop_
_entity.id
_entity.type
_entity.pdbx_description
1 polymer ?
#
loop_
_entity_poly.entity_id
_entity_poly.type
_entity_poly.pdbx_seq_one_letter_code
_entity_poly.pdbx_strand_id
1 'polypeptide(L)'
;MEVKYEELLFEPEKILRQIMEFLELPFENSMIESFYKKTQNKLPQTAEPFHGNLKKPIDKKLAFKWRDNLSYSDQALAYRIAGEVFKELGYPLGNYKMSDWIVNLRKVYHFLKEGTTWRLRKFRKGHL
;
A
#
# COMPACT_ATOMS: atom_id res chain seq x y z
N MET A 1 12.09 -13.92 9.82
CA MET A 1 11.53 -14.34 8.53
C MET A 1 10.95 -13.12 7.84
N GLU A 2 11.23 -12.92 6.56
CA GLU A 2 10.62 -11.86 5.75
C GLU A 2 9.39 -12.41 5.02
N VAL A 3 8.33 -11.61 4.90
CA VAL A 3 7.08 -11.99 4.22
C VAL A 3 6.70 -10.92 3.22
N LYS A 4 6.61 -11.29 1.95
CA LYS A 4 6.10 -10.41 0.91
C LYS A 4 4.58 -10.32 1.01
N TYR A 5 4.07 -9.09 1.03
CA TYR A 5 2.63 -8.85 1.12
C TYR A 5 1.87 -9.52 -0.03
N GLU A 6 2.45 -9.50 -1.23
CA GLU A 6 1.88 -10.12 -2.42
C GLU A 6 1.77 -11.64 -2.24
N GLU A 7 2.83 -12.31 -1.79
CA GLU A 7 2.79 -13.76 -1.56
C GLU A 7 1.75 -14.12 -0.49
N LEU A 8 1.65 -13.34 0.58
CA LEU A 8 0.64 -13.54 1.62
C LEU A 8 -0.79 -13.43 1.07
N LEU A 9 -1.06 -12.49 0.15
CA LEU A 9 -2.39 -12.39 -0.46
C LEU A 9 -2.68 -13.54 -1.43
N PHE A 10 -1.67 -14.00 -2.18
CA PHE A 10 -1.84 -15.02 -3.20
C PHE A 10 -1.88 -16.45 -2.64
N GLU A 11 -1.04 -16.75 -1.65
CA GLU A 11 -0.87 -18.05 -0.98
C GLU A 11 -0.99 -17.92 0.56
N PRO A 12 -2.10 -17.40 1.10
CA PRO A 12 -2.22 -17.05 2.52
C PRO A 12 -1.98 -18.24 3.46
N GLU A 13 -2.48 -19.42 3.13
CA GLU A 13 -2.32 -20.61 3.97
C GLU A 13 -0.87 -21.05 4.10
N LYS A 14 -0.16 -21.15 2.98
CA LYS A 14 1.24 -21.54 2.96
C LYS A 14 2.08 -20.57 3.77
N ILE A 15 1.92 -19.28 3.53
CA ILE A 15 2.69 -18.24 4.23
C ILE A 15 2.34 -18.21 5.71
N LEU A 16 1.06 -18.30 6.08
CA LEU A 16 0.66 -18.34 7.49
C LEU A 16 1.21 -19.59 8.19
N ARG A 17 1.21 -20.76 7.56
CA ARG A 17 1.83 -21.95 8.15
C ARG A 17 3.32 -21.75 8.42
N GLN A 18 4.06 -21.14 7.50
CA GLN A 18 5.47 -20.78 7.71
C GLN A 18 5.66 -19.78 8.85
N ILE A 19 4.78 -18.77 8.96
CA ILE A 19 4.77 -17.83 10.09
C ILE A 19 4.54 -18.58 11.40
N MET A 20 3.55 -19.46 11.45
CA MET A 20 3.18 -20.20 12.65
C MET A 20 4.28 -21.18 13.08
N GLU A 21 4.93 -21.85 12.13
CA GLU A 21 6.11 -22.68 12.38
C GLU A 21 7.28 -21.86 12.93
N PHE A 22 7.58 -20.70 12.33
CA PHE A 22 8.60 -19.78 12.82
C PHE A 22 8.31 -19.25 14.24
N LEU A 23 7.03 -19.08 14.58
CA LEU A 23 6.58 -18.64 15.91
C LEU A 23 6.37 -19.79 16.91
N GLU A 24 6.55 -21.04 16.49
CA GLU A 24 6.27 -22.25 17.29
C GLU A 24 4.82 -22.31 17.81
N LEU A 25 3.86 -21.85 17.00
CA LEU A 25 2.43 -21.84 17.33
C LEU A 25 1.62 -22.71 16.36
N PRO A 26 0.47 -23.26 16.79
CA PRO A 26 -0.38 -24.07 15.91
C PRO A 26 -1.12 -23.21 14.89
N PHE A 27 -1.18 -23.66 13.64
CA PHE A 27 -2.00 -23.02 12.61
C PHE A 27 -3.49 -23.32 12.81
N GLU A 28 -4.33 -22.28 12.72
CA GLU A 28 -5.79 -22.41 12.75
C GLU A 28 -6.41 -21.90 11.44
N ASN A 29 -7.31 -22.68 10.83
CA ASN A 29 -8.06 -22.25 9.63
C ASN A 29 -8.83 -20.93 9.86
N SER A 30 -9.19 -20.65 11.12
CA SER A 30 -9.88 -19.43 11.52
C SER A 30 -9.10 -18.14 11.17
N MET A 31 -7.77 -18.23 11.05
CA MET A 31 -6.88 -17.13 10.67
C MET A 31 -7.10 -16.65 9.23
N ILE A 32 -7.62 -17.50 8.34
CA ILE A 32 -7.89 -17.16 6.94
C ILE A 32 -9.39 -16.92 6.72
N GLU A 33 -10.22 -17.84 7.21
CA GLU A 33 -11.64 -17.85 6.86
C GLU A 33 -12.48 -16.84 7.64
N SER A 34 -12.04 -16.47 8.85
CA SER A 34 -12.90 -15.77 9.81
C SER A 34 -12.30 -14.49 10.41
N PHE A 35 -11.06 -14.13 10.05
CA PHE A 35 -10.37 -12.96 10.62
C PHE A 35 -11.20 -11.68 10.44
N TYR A 36 -11.77 -11.46 9.25
CA TYR A 36 -12.51 -10.24 8.93
C TYR A 36 -13.80 -10.09 9.74
N LYS A 37 -14.44 -11.22 10.10
CA LYS A 37 -15.63 -11.24 10.97
C LYS A 37 -15.26 -10.86 12.41
N LYS A 38 -14.13 -11.37 12.92
CA LYS A 38 -13.62 -11.02 14.26
C LYS A 38 -13.24 -9.52 14.34
N THR A 39 -12.81 -8.94 13.22
CA THR A 39 -12.35 -7.54 13.15
C THR A 39 -13.48 -6.52 13.04
N GLN A 40 -14.66 -6.90 12.49
CA GLN A 40 -15.81 -5.99 12.36
C GLN A 40 -16.23 -5.34 13.67
N ASN A 41 -16.16 -6.08 14.78
CA ASN A 41 -16.60 -5.63 16.09
C ASN A 41 -15.46 -5.06 16.97
N LYS A 42 -14.21 -5.05 16.48
CA LYS A 42 -13.02 -4.66 17.26
C LYS A 42 -12.34 -3.38 16.78
N LEU A 43 -12.67 -2.89 15.58
CA LEU A 43 -12.10 -1.65 15.06
C LEU A 43 -12.87 -0.43 15.58
N PRO A 44 -12.19 0.55 16.20
CA PRO A 44 -12.83 1.81 16.56
C PRO A 44 -13.24 2.57 15.28
N GLN A 45 -14.35 3.32 15.33
CA GLN A 45 -14.84 4.10 14.17
C GLN A 45 -13.81 5.10 13.65
N THR A 46 -12.89 5.58 14.50
CA THR A 46 -11.80 6.47 14.12
C THR A 46 -10.75 5.80 13.22
N ALA A 47 -10.64 4.47 13.25
CA ALA A 47 -9.74 3.68 12.43
C ALA A 47 -10.34 3.31 11.06
N GLU A 48 -11.64 3.50 10.86
CA GLU A 48 -12.39 3.15 9.65
C GLU A 48 -11.75 3.67 8.34
N PRO A 49 -11.26 4.93 8.25
CA PRO A 49 -10.71 5.46 7.00
C PRO A 49 -9.44 4.74 6.52
N PHE A 50 -8.67 4.15 7.43
CA PHE A 50 -7.38 3.53 7.13
C PHE A 50 -7.44 2.00 7.19
N HIS A 51 -8.37 1.43 7.97
CA HIS A 51 -8.44 -0.01 8.24
C HIS A 51 -9.70 -0.70 7.70
N GLY A 52 -10.50 -0.02 6.88
CA GLY A 52 -11.74 -0.58 6.32
C GLY A 52 -11.54 -1.90 5.55
N ASN A 53 -10.37 -2.15 4.97
CA ASN A 53 -10.08 -3.41 4.28
C ASN A 53 -9.95 -4.62 5.22
N LEU A 54 -9.65 -4.42 6.51
CA LEU A 54 -9.56 -5.52 7.47
C LEU A 54 -10.92 -6.16 7.81
N LYS A 55 -12.02 -5.47 7.49
CA LYS A 55 -13.40 -5.98 7.64
C LYS A 55 -13.87 -6.82 6.44
N LYS A 56 -13.00 -7.00 5.43
CA LYS A 56 -13.30 -7.71 4.19
C LYS A 56 -12.42 -8.96 4.05
N PRO A 57 -12.84 -9.95 3.24
CA PRO A 57 -11.98 -11.05 2.84
C PRO A 57 -10.69 -10.56 2.14
N ILE A 58 -9.70 -11.44 2.06
CA ILE A 58 -8.44 -11.19 1.34
C ILE A 58 -8.73 -10.84 -0.12
N ASP A 59 -8.23 -9.69 -0.58
CA ASP A 59 -8.36 -9.23 -1.96
C ASP A 59 -6.98 -9.10 -2.61
N LYS A 60 -6.70 -10.03 -3.53
CA LYS A 60 -5.43 -10.09 -4.28
C LYS A 60 -5.20 -8.88 -5.16
N LYS A 61 -6.26 -8.15 -5.55
CA LYS A 61 -6.15 -6.95 -6.40
C LYS A 61 -5.43 -5.80 -5.68
N LEU A 62 -5.42 -5.81 -4.34
CA LEU A 62 -4.76 -4.77 -3.55
C LEU A 62 -3.23 -4.78 -3.75
N ALA A 63 -2.62 -5.94 -4.01
CA ALA A 63 -1.18 -6.09 -4.26
C ALA A 63 -0.68 -5.16 -5.38
N PHE A 64 -1.45 -5.05 -6.46
CA PHE A 64 -1.00 -4.39 -7.68
C PHE A 64 -1.82 -3.14 -8.05
N LYS A 65 -2.67 -2.67 -7.15
CA LYS A 65 -3.56 -1.51 -7.36
C LYS A 65 -2.81 -0.25 -7.82
N TRP A 66 -1.54 -0.10 -7.44
CA TRP A 66 -0.70 1.01 -7.85
C TRP A 66 -0.48 1.05 -9.38
N ARG A 67 -0.53 -0.08 -10.08
CA ARG A 67 -0.35 -0.16 -11.54
C ARG A 67 -1.44 0.60 -12.28
N ASP A 68 -2.66 0.54 -11.76
CA ASP A 68 -3.84 1.17 -12.37
C ASP A 68 -4.09 2.58 -11.80
N ASN A 69 -3.69 2.82 -10.55
CA ASN A 69 -4.00 4.06 -9.85
C ASN A 69 -2.92 5.14 -9.92
N LEU A 70 -1.65 4.77 -10.09
CA LEU A 70 -0.58 5.74 -10.28
C LEU A 70 -0.41 6.02 -11.77
N SER A 71 -0.33 7.30 -12.13
CA SER A 71 0.03 7.67 -13.50
C SER A 71 1.43 7.15 -13.84
N TYR A 72 1.70 6.88 -15.12
CA TYR A 72 3.05 6.48 -15.58
C TYR A 72 4.14 7.44 -15.09
N SER A 73 3.84 8.74 -15.01
CA SER A 73 4.77 9.76 -14.50
C SER A 73 5.08 9.63 -13.01
N ASP A 74 4.08 9.26 -12.20
CA ASP A 74 4.26 9.04 -10.77
C ASP A 74 4.98 7.71 -10.51
N GLN A 75 4.71 6.68 -11.32
CA GLN A 75 5.44 5.42 -11.28
C GLN A 75 6.93 5.62 -11.63
N ALA A 76 7.23 6.40 -12.68
CA ALA A 76 8.59 6.76 -13.05
C ALA A 76 9.29 7.58 -11.97
N LEU A 77 8.60 8.54 -11.35
CA LEU A 77 9.13 9.32 -10.24
C LEU A 77 9.45 8.45 -9.03
N ALA A 78 8.54 7.55 -8.65
CA ALA A 78 8.75 6.61 -7.54
C ALA A 78 9.99 5.75 -7.77
N TYR A 79 10.20 5.24 -8.99
CA TYR A 79 11.40 4.50 -9.31
C TYR A 79 12.68 5.33 -9.22
N ARG A 80 12.67 6.57 -9.71
CA ARG A 80 13.86 7.41 -9.60
C ARG A 80 14.27 7.69 -8.17
N ILE A 81 13.32 7.64 -7.24
CA ILE A 81 13.57 7.87 -5.82
C ILE A 81 14.00 6.57 -5.13
N ALA A 82 13.31 5.45 -5.40
CA ALA A 82 13.42 4.22 -4.63
C ALA A 82 13.90 2.99 -5.45
N GLY A 83 14.42 3.19 -6.65
CA GLY A 83 14.73 2.12 -7.59
C GLY A 83 15.74 1.09 -7.07
N GLU A 84 16.78 1.53 -6.37
CA GLU A 84 17.75 0.62 -5.74
C GLU A 84 17.10 -0.22 -4.64
N VAL A 85 16.20 0.36 -3.83
CA VAL A 85 15.44 -0.37 -2.80
C VAL A 85 14.50 -1.40 -3.44
N PHE A 86 13.81 -1.04 -4.53
CA PHE A 86 12.97 -1.99 -5.26
C PHE A 86 13.77 -3.15 -5.82
N LYS A 87 14.97 -2.88 -6.34
CA LYS A 87 15.88 -3.92 -6.83
C LYS A 87 16.33 -4.85 -5.71
N GLU A 88 16.73 -4.31 -4.56
CA GLU A 88 17.14 -5.08 -3.38
C GLU A 88 16.03 -6.01 -2.89
N LEU A 89 14.79 -5.51 -2.84
CA LEU A 89 13.61 -6.27 -2.43
C LEU A 89 13.07 -7.22 -3.54
N GLY A 90 13.70 -7.23 -4.72
CA GLY A 90 13.32 -8.10 -5.84
C GLY A 90 12.03 -7.70 -6.56
N TYR A 91 11.63 -6.43 -6.47
CA TYR A 91 10.52 -5.89 -7.26
C TYR A 91 10.97 -5.57 -8.69
N PRO A 92 10.10 -5.79 -9.69
CA PRO A 92 10.46 -5.54 -11.08
C PRO A 92 10.77 -4.06 -11.30
N LEU A 93 11.89 -3.80 -11.96
CA LEU A 93 12.20 -2.49 -12.49
C LEU A 93 11.21 -2.25 -13.66
N GLY A 94 10.10 -1.56 -13.41
CA GLY A 94 9.21 -1.10 -14.47
C GLY A 94 9.97 -0.39 -15.62
N ASN A 95 9.39 -0.40 -16.81
CA ASN A 95 10.04 0.22 -17.98
C ASN A 95 9.58 1.68 -18.09
N TYR A 96 10.24 2.57 -17.36
CA TYR A 96 9.90 4.01 -17.30
C TYR A 96 11.03 4.84 -17.89
N LYS A 97 11.29 4.64 -19.19
CA LYS A 97 12.05 5.59 -19.99
C LYS A 97 11.19 6.84 -20.21
N MET A 98 11.11 7.68 -19.20
CA MET A 98 10.46 8.99 -19.27
C MET A 98 11.51 10.07 -19.16
N SER A 99 11.43 11.08 -20.02
CA SER A 99 12.40 12.18 -20.07
C SER A 99 12.45 12.93 -18.74
N ASP A 100 13.66 13.34 -18.33
CA ASP A 100 13.91 13.99 -17.03
C ASP A 100 13.02 15.21 -16.76
N TRP A 101 12.76 15.98 -17.81
CA TRP A 101 11.93 17.18 -17.71
C TRP A 101 10.47 16.86 -17.34
N ILE A 102 9.89 15.75 -17.83
CA ILE A 102 8.50 15.35 -17.50
C ILE A 102 8.41 14.98 -16.03
N VAL A 103 9.40 14.26 -15.53
CA VAL A 103 9.46 13.87 -14.11
C VAL A 103 9.70 15.09 -13.21
N ASN A 104 10.58 16.00 -13.62
CA ASN A 104 10.83 17.23 -12.87
C ASN A 104 9.62 18.18 -12.87
N LEU A 105 8.90 18.31 -13.99
CA LEU A 105 7.61 19.02 -14.01
C LEU A 105 6.59 18.38 -13.06
N ARG A 106 6.55 17.05 -12.99
CA ARG A 106 5.66 16.34 -12.06
C ARG A 106 6.03 16.59 -10.60
N LYS A 107 7.34 16.68 -10.27
CA LYS A 107 7.80 17.11 -8.95
C LYS A 107 7.32 18.52 -8.62
N VAL A 108 7.47 19.47 -9.54
CA VAL A 108 6.99 20.85 -9.36
C VAL A 108 5.47 20.89 -9.18
N TYR A 109 4.73 20.11 -9.96
CA TYR A 109 3.28 19.96 -9.80
C TYR A 109 2.90 19.51 -8.38
N HIS A 110 3.54 18.45 -7.86
CA HIS A 110 3.25 17.97 -6.50
C HIS A 110 3.64 18.99 -5.44
N PHE A 111 4.80 19.65 -5.60
CA PHE A 111 5.21 20.73 -4.71
C PHE A 111 4.19 21.88 -4.65
N LEU A 112 3.70 22.34 -5.80
CA LEU A 112 2.68 23.39 -5.87
C LEU A 112 1.32 22.92 -5.35
N LYS A 113 0.92 21.67 -5.67
CA LYS A 113 -0.33 21.07 -5.19
C LYS A 113 -0.34 20.91 -3.68
N GLU A 114 0.73 20.43 -3.07
CA GLU A 114 0.86 20.29 -1.62
C GLU A 114 0.87 21.66 -0.93
N GLY A 115 1.59 22.63 -1.51
CA GLY A 115 1.58 24.01 -1.01
C GLY A 115 0.20 24.68 -1.07
N THR A 116 -0.54 24.49 -2.17
CA THR A 116 -1.87 25.09 -2.36
C THR A 116 -2.96 24.36 -1.57
N THR A 117 -2.93 23.03 -1.50
CA THR A 117 -3.86 22.25 -0.66
C THR A 117 -3.70 22.56 0.82
N TRP A 118 -2.48 22.78 1.31
CA TRP A 118 -2.25 23.26 2.67
C TRP A 118 -2.85 24.66 2.90
N ARG A 119 -2.61 25.61 1.98
CA ARG A 119 -3.16 26.98 2.08
C ARG A 119 -4.69 26.99 2.08
N LEU A 120 -5.33 26.21 1.19
CA LEU A 120 -6.80 26.12 1.10
C LEU A 120 -7.41 25.45 2.34
N ARG A 121 -6.77 24.41 2.89
CA ARG A 121 -7.24 23.73 4.10
C ARG A 121 -7.13 24.61 5.35
N LYS A 122 -6.14 25.52 5.38
CA LYS A 122 -5.98 26.53 6.46
C LYS A 122 -7.06 27.62 6.38
N PHE A 123 -7.39 28.09 5.18
CA PHE A 123 -8.48 29.06 4.98
C PHE A 123 -9.86 28.50 5.36
N ARG A 124 -10.14 27.22 5.07
CA ARG A 124 -11.44 26.60 5.36
C ARG A 124 -11.69 26.28 6.85
N LYS A 125 -10.65 26.30 7.70
CA LYS A 125 -10.75 26.12 9.17
C LYS A 125 -10.80 27.45 9.95
N GLY A 126 -10.65 28.60 9.29
CA GLY A 126 -10.71 29.93 9.93
C GLY A 126 -12.08 30.62 9.84
N HIS A 127 -13.09 29.96 9.28
CA HIS A 127 -14.45 30.48 9.09
C HIS A 127 -15.54 29.55 9.68
N LEU A 128 -15.18 28.74 10.68
CA LEU A 128 -16.11 27.99 11.53
C LEU A 128 -15.75 28.25 12.99
#